data_AF-A0A3P3VY41-F1
#
_entry.id   AF-A0A3P3VY41-F1
#
_cell.length_a   1.000
_cell.length_b   1.000
_cell.length_c   1.000
_cell.angle_alpha   90.00
_cell.angle_beta   90.00
_cell.angle_gamma   90.00
#
_symmetry.space_group_name_H-M   'P 1'
#
loop_
_entity.id
_entity.type
_entity.pdbx_description
1 polymer ?
#
loop_
_entity_poly.entity_id
_entity_poly.type
_entity_poly.pdbx_seq_one_letter_code
_entity_poly.pdbx_strand_id
1 'polypeptide(L)'
;MTTSSEAKGADSGAAGDDEVAHLVDEGLLIANSALRMRVKNRIVMQVLGEGRPVDVPDFREFVREEAADLVAESRASAERLAKEAASARRRTRTSVHASDYVRADWKAVDLRSRVDAALADELERLVTTPEFRREIAEESRRVAMDEMFRARMLTTDTRPYGDDEQDERDEQRRELGKELEDLVREHDAEERRAERKERRREVWRRLMPKRGR
;
A
#
# COMPACT_ATOMS: atom_id res chain seq x y z
N MET A 1 40.87 11.57 36.01
CA MET A 1 40.87 11.28 34.57
C MET A 1 39.71 10.32 34.27
N THR A 2 38.50 10.83 34.01
CA THR A 2 37.33 10.06 33.54
C THR A 2 36.21 11.03 33.12
N THR A 3 36.34 11.71 31.97
CA THR A 3 35.28 12.56 31.38
C THR A 3 35.29 12.53 29.83
N SER A 4 35.69 11.41 29.21
CA SER A 4 35.83 11.34 27.75
C SER A 4 34.89 10.33 27.05
N SER A 5 33.99 9.66 27.78
CA SER A 5 33.08 8.65 27.19
C SER A 5 31.65 9.15 26.95
N GLU A 6 31.21 10.24 27.57
CA GLU A 6 29.82 10.74 27.43
C GLU A 6 29.60 11.66 26.22
N ALA A 7 30.65 12.33 25.71
CA ALA A 7 30.51 13.23 24.56
C ALA A 7 30.32 12.52 23.21
N LYS A 8 30.72 11.24 23.09
CA LYS A 8 30.70 10.50 21.81
C LYS A 8 29.34 9.87 21.47
N GLY A 9 28.43 9.77 22.44
CA GLY A 9 27.09 9.21 22.24
C GLY A 9 26.06 10.22 21.71
N ALA A 10 26.14 11.48 22.16
CA ALA A 10 25.22 12.55 21.75
C ALA A 10 25.40 12.95 20.28
N ASP A 11 26.65 12.99 19.80
CA ASP A 11 27.02 13.37 18.42
C ASP A 11 26.50 12.36 17.37
N SER A 12 26.49 11.06 17.72
CA SER A 12 25.95 10.00 16.84
C SER A 12 24.42 9.95 16.78
N GLY A 13 23.73 10.48 17.80
CA GLY A 13 22.26 10.57 17.81
C GLY A 13 21.78 11.70 16.91
N ALA A 14 22.39 12.88 17.04
CA ALA A 14 22.06 14.04 16.22
C ALA A 14 22.29 13.80 14.72
N ALA A 15 23.42 13.19 14.34
CA ALA A 15 23.68 12.85 12.95
C ALA A 15 22.66 11.85 12.35
N GLY A 16 22.16 10.92 13.16
CA GLY A 16 21.12 9.98 12.73
C GLY A 16 19.73 10.62 12.63
N ASP A 17 19.45 11.64 13.44
CA ASP A 17 18.19 12.39 13.37
C ASP A 17 18.16 13.33 12.17
N ASP A 18 19.29 13.97 11.84
CA ASP A 18 19.45 14.77 10.62
C ASP A 18 19.30 13.92 9.35
N GLU A 19 19.86 12.70 9.34
CA GLU A 19 19.69 11.74 8.24
C GLU A 19 18.23 11.32 8.07
N VAL A 20 17.53 11.02 9.18
CA VAL A 20 16.09 10.71 9.15
C VAL A 20 15.29 11.89 8.60
N ALA A 21 15.55 13.11 9.06
CA ALA A 21 14.84 14.30 8.59
C ALA A 21 15.01 14.49 7.07
N HIS A 22 16.23 14.35 6.56
CA HIS A 22 16.50 14.46 5.13
C HIS A 22 15.76 13.39 4.31
N LEU A 23 15.76 12.13 4.78
CA LEU A 23 15.04 11.04 4.11
C LEU A 23 13.52 11.20 4.19
N VAL A 24 12.99 11.80 5.25
CA VAL A 24 11.57 12.14 5.36
C VAL A 24 11.20 13.21 4.34
N ASP A 25 12.03 14.25 4.16
CA ASP A 25 11.78 15.28 3.14
C ASP A 25 11.72 14.68 1.74
N GLU A 26 12.65 13.79 1.39
CA GLU A 26 12.60 13.05 0.11
C GLU A 26 11.37 12.14 0.03
N GLY A 27 11.05 11.44 1.12
CA GLY A 27 9.89 10.58 1.25
C GLY A 27 8.58 11.32 1.03
N LEU A 28 8.46 12.55 1.50
CA LEU A 28 7.28 13.41 1.31
C LEU A 28 7.07 13.77 -0.16
N LEU A 29 8.15 14.01 -0.92
CA LEU A 29 8.03 14.27 -2.36
C LEU A 29 7.41 13.07 -3.09
N ILE A 30 7.84 11.86 -2.73
CA ILE A 30 7.32 10.60 -3.29
C ILE A 30 5.88 10.38 -2.83
N ALA A 31 5.60 10.54 -1.54
CA ALA A 31 4.26 10.39 -0.96
C ALA A 31 3.26 11.36 -1.58
N ASN A 32 3.65 12.62 -1.79
CA ASN A 32 2.81 13.63 -2.45
C ASN A 32 2.50 13.23 -3.90
N SER A 33 3.48 12.71 -4.63
CA SER A 33 3.25 12.21 -5.99
C SER A 33 2.32 11.00 -6.00
N ALA A 34 2.49 10.07 -5.06
CA ALA A 34 1.62 8.92 -4.91
C ALA A 34 0.18 9.33 -4.55
N LEU A 35 0.01 10.26 -3.62
CA LEU A 35 -1.28 10.79 -3.21
C LEU A 35 -2.00 11.46 -4.39
N ARG A 36 -1.32 12.31 -5.16
CA ARG A 36 -1.89 12.91 -6.39
C ARG A 36 -2.35 11.84 -7.37
N MET A 37 -1.55 10.79 -7.57
CA MET A 37 -1.90 9.69 -8.46
C MET A 37 -3.17 8.96 -7.98
N ARG A 38 -3.26 8.63 -6.68
CA ARG A 38 -4.43 7.97 -6.08
C ARG A 38 -5.68 8.82 -6.24
N VAL A 39 -5.60 10.10 -5.87
CA VAL A 39 -6.72 11.05 -5.99
C VAL A 39 -7.14 11.21 -7.45
N LYS A 40 -6.19 11.41 -8.38
CA LYS A 40 -6.47 11.48 -9.82
C LYS A 40 -7.21 10.24 -10.32
N ASN A 41 -6.73 9.05 -9.99
CA ASN A 41 -7.37 7.79 -10.41
C ASN A 41 -8.79 7.70 -9.87
N ARG A 42 -9.00 8.08 -8.60
CA ARG A 42 -10.32 8.12 -8.00
C ARG A 42 -11.27 9.10 -8.71
N ILE A 43 -10.78 10.29 -9.07
CA ILE A 43 -11.56 11.26 -9.87
C ILE A 43 -11.96 10.67 -11.22
N VAL A 44 -11.02 10.04 -11.94
CA VAL A 44 -11.29 9.42 -13.24
C VAL A 44 -12.35 8.31 -13.10
N MET A 45 -12.21 7.44 -12.10
CA MET A 45 -13.19 6.36 -11.84
C MET A 45 -14.57 6.92 -11.50
N GLN A 46 -14.64 7.97 -10.69
CA GLN A 46 -15.89 8.61 -10.29
C GLN A 46 -16.61 9.25 -11.50
N VAL A 47 -15.87 9.97 -12.35
CA VAL A 47 -16.44 10.71 -13.49
C VAL A 47 -16.80 9.78 -14.64
N LEU A 48 -15.90 8.87 -15.02
CA LEU A 48 -16.13 7.95 -16.15
C LEU A 48 -16.94 6.71 -15.79
N GLY A 49 -16.71 6.16 -14.59
CA GLY A 49 -17.37 4.93 -14.15
C GLY A 49 -18.80 5.14 -13.69
N GLU A 50 -19.07 6.24 -13.00
CA GLU A 50 -20.38 6.47 -12.36
C GLU A 50 -21.20 7.60 -13.00
N GLY A 51 -20.60 8.35 -13.94
CA GLY A 51 -21.27 9.45 -14.64
C GLY A 51 -21.68 10.63 -13.75
N ARG A 52 -21.11 10.74 -12.54
CA ARG A 52 -21.44 11.80 -11.57
C ARG A 52 -20.51 12.99 -11.77
N PRO A 53 -21.03 14.21 -12.00
CA PRO A 53 -20.20 15.41 -11.96
C PRO A 53 -19.77 15.67 -10.51
N VAL A 54 -18.47 15.80 -10.29
CA VAL A 54 -17.87 15.98 -8.96
C VAL A 54 -17.34 17.41 -8.84
N ASP A 55 -17.59 18.03 -7.70
CA ASP A 55 -17.11 19.38 -7.41
C ASP A 55 -15.78 19.39 -6.61
N VAL A 56 -15.21 20.58 -6.42
CA VAL A 56 -13.93 20.74 -5.71
C VAL A 56 -14.03 20.39 -4.21
N PRO A 57 -15.10 20.76 -3.47
CA PRO A 57 -15.35 20.25 -2.14
C PRO A 57 -15.26 18.71 -2.02
N ASP A 58 -15.87 17.98 -2.93
CA ASP A 58 -15.85 16.51 -2.95
C ASP A 58 -14.43 15.95 -3.17
N PHE A 59 -13.61 16.61 -3.99
CA PHE A 59 -12.22 16.17 -4.20
C PHE A 59 -11.33 16.35 -2.98
N ARG A 60 -11.59 17.34 -2.12
CA ARG A 60 -10.82 17.51 -0.87
C ARG A 60 -11.06 16.36 0.09
N GLU A 61 -12.26 15.77 0.04
CA GLU A 61 -12.58 14.58 0.80
C GLU A 61 -11.81 13.37 0.27
N PHE A 62 -11.72 13.20 -1.05
CA PHE A 62 -10.86 12.18 -1.64
C PHE A 62 -9.40 12.32 -1.18
N VAL A 63 -8.86 13.54 -1.14
CA VAL A 63 -7.49 13.74 -0.62
C VAL A 63 -7.38 13.27 0.83
N ARG A 64 -8.37 13.57 1.68
CA ARG A 64 -8.36 13.14 3.09
C ARG A 64 -8.36 11.62 3.21
N GLU A 65 -9.24 10.94 2.49
CA GLU A 65 -9.38 9.49 2.54
C GLU A 65 -8.13 8.78 1.99
N GLU A 66 -7.68 9.15 0.78
CA GLU A 66 -6.50 8.54 0.16
C GLU A 66 -5.22 8.77 0.97
N ALA A 67 -5.12 9.93 1.62
CA ALA A 67 -4.01 10.21 2.52
C ALA A 67 -4.10 9.40 3.82
N ALA A 68 -5.30 9.20 4.38
CA ALA A 68 -5.48 8.35 5.55
C ALA A 68 -5.00 6.91 5.27
N ASP A 69 -5.29 6.38 4.08
CA ASP A 69 -4.80 5.08 3.65
C ASP A 69 -3.28 5.06 3.52
N LEU A 70 -2.67 6.09 2.92
CA LEU A 70 -1.21 6.18 2.78
C LEU A 70 -0.49 6.30 4.13
N VAL A 71 -1.08 7.05 5.08
CA VAL A 71 -0.60 7.14 6.47
C VAL A 71 -0.70 5.78 7.15
N ALA A 72 -1.83 5.08 7.01
CA ALA A 72 -2.02 3.75 7.59
C ALA A 72 -1.02 2.73 7.02
N GLU A 73 -0.80 2.74 5.71
CA GLU A 73 0.20 1.90 5.03
C GLU A 73 1.62 2.16 5.55
N SER A 74 1.99 3.43 5.69
CA SER A 74 3.30 3.86 6.18
C SER A 74 3.52 3.44 7.64
N ARG A 75 2.50 3.62 8.51
CA ARG A 75 2.52 3.13 9.90
C ARG A 75 2.65 1.60 9.98
N ALA A 76 1.90 0.88 9.16
CA ALA A 76 1.99 -0.58 9.10
C ALA A 76 3.37 -1.04 8.60
N SER A 77 3.97 -0.32 7.64
CA SER A 77 5.34 -0.58 7.19
C SER A 77 6.35 -0.35 8.30
N ALA A 78 6.27 0.79 8.99
CA ALA A 78 7.12 1.12 10.12
C ALA A 78 7.07 0.04 11.22
N GLU A 79 5.85 -0.42 11.58
CA GLU A 79 5.67 -1.46 12.59
C GLU A 79 6.28 -2.81 12.17
N ARG A 80 6.07 -3.23 10.92
CA ARG A 80 6.67 -4.45 10.39
C ARG A 80 8.19 -4.38 10.42
N LEU A 81 8.76 -3.28 9.92
CA LEU A 81 10.21 -3.07 9.90
C LEU A 81 10.81 -3.01 11.32
N ALA A 82 10.11 -2.41 12.29
CA ALA A 82 10.55 -2.41 13.69
C ALA A 82 10.63 -3.82 14.25
N LYS A 83 9.63 -4.67 13.98
CA LYS A 83 9.63 -6.09 14.39
C LYS A 83 10.76 -6.87 13.72
N GLU A 84 11.02 -6.60 12.45
CA GLU A 84 12.11 -7.21 11.69
C GLU A 84 13.48 -6.79 12.21
N ALA A 85 13.71 -5.50 12.46
CA ALA A 85 14.95 -4.96 13.03
C ALA A 85 15.23 -5.56 14.41
N ALA A 86 14.22 -5.63 15.29
CA ALA A 86 14.34 -6.25 16.60
C ALA A 86 14.70 -7.73 16.51
N SER A 87 14.16 -8.44 15.52
CA SER A 87 14.46 -9.84 15.27
C SER A 87 15.87 -10.04 14.70
N ALA A 88 16.27 -9.22 13.71
CA ALA A 88 17.59 -9.25 13.10
C ALA A 88 18.71 -8.92 14.11
N ARG A 89 18.49 -7.96 15.01
CA ARG A 89 19.43 -7.63 16.10
C ARG A 89 19.73 -8.81 17.01
N ARG A 90 18.75 -9.70 17.23
CA ARG A 90 18.87 -10.90 18.09
C ARG A 90 19.51 -12.10 17.38
N ARG A 91 19.56 -12.12 16.05
CA ARG A 91 20.17 -13.25 15.31
C ARG A 91 21.69 -13.17 15.37
N THR A 92 22.32 -14.30 15.70
CA THR A 92 23.79 -14.46 15.76
C THR A 92 24.34 -15.16 14.51
N ARG A 93 23.47 -15.73 13.67
CA ARG A 93 23.85 -16.61 12.56
C ARG A 93 23.57 -15.95 11.20
N THR A 94 24.39 -16.28 10.20
CA THR A 94 24.25 -15.88 8.79
C THR A 94 22.89 -16.32 8.23
N SER A 95 22.29 -15.45 7.39
CA SER A 95 21.03 -15.69 6.69
C SER A 95 21.04 -17.03 5.92
N VAL A 96 19.90 -17.73 5.92
CA VAL A 96 19.68 -18.97 5.13
C VAL A 96 18.83 -18.66 3.89
N HIS A 97 17.98 -17.63 3.92
CA HIS A 97 17.18 -17.16 2.79
C HIS A 97 17.46 -15.69 2.42
N ALA A 98 17.26 -15.33 1.15
CA ALA A 98 17.53 -13.98 0.63
C ALA A 98 16.72 -12.85 1.31
N SER A 99 15.57 -13.18 1.92
CA SER A 99 14.75 -12.25 2.71
C SER A 99 15.14 -12.17 4.19
N ASP A 100 16.11 -12.96 4.66
CA ASP A 100 16.52 -12.96 6.06
C ASP A 100 17.52 -11.82 6.31
N TYR A 101 17.05 -10.73 6.91
CA TYR A 101 17.96 -9.68 7.39
C TYR A 101 18.89 -10.24 8.47
N VAL A 102 20.19 -10.01 8.26
CA VAL A 102 21.26 -10.45 9.18
C VAL A 102 21.53 -9.36 10.22
N ARG A 103 22.33 -9.69 11.23
CA ARG A 103 22.78 -8.73 12.24
C ARG A 103 23.62 -7.57 11.67
N ALA A 104 24.07 -7.64 10.42
CA ALA A 104 24.71 -6.49 9.77
C ALA A 104 23.68 -5.44 9.32
N ASP A 105 22.46 -5.87 8.99
CA ASP A 105 21.47 -5.04 8.28
C ASP A 105 20.46 -4.36 9.21
N TRP A 106 20.42 -4.74 10.50
CA TRP A 106 19.38 -4.25 11.42
C TRP A 106 19.36 -2.72 11.53
N LYS A 107 20.50 -2.04 11.39
CA LYS A 107 20.56 -0.57 11.43
C LYS A 107 19.84 0.08 10.24
N ALA A 108 19.97 -0.49 9.04
CA ALA A 108 19.29 0.01 7.85
C ALA A 108 17.78 -0.24 7.93
N VAL A 109 17.37 -1.41 8.45
CA VAL A 109 15.96 -1.74 8.68
C VAL A 109 15.35 -0.84 9.77
N ASP A 110 16.10 -0.56 10.84
CA ASP A 110 15.71 0.34 11.91
C ASP A 110 15.58 1.79 11.42
N LEU A 111 16.56 2.28 10.66
CA LEU A 111 16.51 3.61 10.02
C LEU A 111 15.25 3.74 9.16
N ARG A 112 14.98 2.75 8.30
CA ARG A 112 13.80 2.75 7.43
C ARG A 112 12.49 2.72 8.23
N SER A 113 12.42 1.95 9.31
CA SER A 113 11.27 1.95 10.22
C SER A 113 11.02 3.34 10.81
N ARG A 114 12.07 4.04 11.24
CA ARG A 114 11.99 5.40 11.77
C ARG A 114 11.54 6.41 10.71
N VAL A 115 12.07 6.31 9.50
CA VAL A 115 11.66 7.15 8.36
C VAL A 115 10.20 6.93 8.01
N ASP A 116 9.74 5.68 7.87
CA ASP A 116 8.33 5.38 7.56
C ASP A 116 7.37 5.91 8.65
N ALA A 117 7.77 5.84 9.92
CA ALA A 117 6.99 6.39 11.04
C ALA A 117 6.92 7.92 10.98
N ALA A 118 8.06 8.59 10.84
CA ALA A 118 8.14 10.05 10.78
C ALA A 118 7.43 10.62 9.53
N LEU A 119 7.54 9.92 8.39
CA LEU A 119 6.82 10.26 7.17
C LEU A 119 5.31 10.19 7.37
N ALA A 120 4.81 9.16 8.07
CA ALA A 120 3.38 9.03 8.34
C ALA A 120 2.84 10.18 9.20
N ASP A 121 3.58 10.57 10.23
CA ASP A 121 3.18 11.67 11.13
C ASP A 121 3.21 13.03 10.41
N GLU A 122 4.23 13.26 9.60
CA GLU A 122 4.36 14.49 8.82
C GLU A 122 3.30 14.59 7.72
N LEU A 123 2.98 13.48 7.03
CA LEU A 123 1.89 13.43 6.07
C LEU A 123 0.52 13.68 6.74
N GLU A 124 0.26 13.08 7.90
CA GLU A 124 -0.98 13.30 8.67
C GLU A 124 -1.13 14.78 9.08
N ARG A 125 -0.02 15.40 9.50
CA ARG A 125 0.03 16.83 9.83
C ARG A 125 -0.31 17.71 8.63
N LEU A 126 0.33 17.46 7.48
CA LEU A 126 0.10 18.24 6.25
C LEU A 126 -1.34 18.08 5.74
N VAL A 127 -1.87 16.86 5.74
CA VAL A 127 -3.22 16.54 5.26
C VAL A 127 -4.29 17.20 6.11
N THR A 128 -4.02 17.48 7.39
CA THR A 128 -4.94 18.22 8.26
C THR A 128 -5.13 19.67 7.81
N THR A 129 -4.17 20.25 7.08
CA THR A 129 -4.22 21.62 6.56
C THR A 129 -5.17 21.74 5.35
N PRO A 130 -6.19 22.62 5.39
CA PRO A 130 -7.13 22.82 4.27
C PRO A 130 -6.45 23.25 2.96
N GLU A 131 -5.37 24.02 3.06
CA GLU A 131 -4.60 24.53 1.92
C GLU A 131 -3.94 23.38 1.15
N PHE A 132 -3.26 22.49 1.86
CA PHE A 132 -2.63 21.31 1.28
C PHE A 132 -3.66 20.43 0.56
N ARG A 133 -4.80 20.13 1.21
CA ARG A 133 -5.86 19.33 0.58
C ARG A 133 -6.42 19.99 -0.68
N ARG A 134 -6.58 21.32 -0.65
CA ARG A 134 -7.05 22.09 -1.81
C ARG A 134 -6.05 21.99 -2.96
N GLU A 135 -4.76 22.18 -2.70
CA GLU A 135 -3.72 22.14 -3.73
C GLU A 135 -3.65 20.77 -4.42
N ILE A 136 -3.60 19.69 -3.62
CA ILE A 136 -3.59 18.32 -4.15
C ILE A 136 -4.87 18.03 -4.95
N ALA A 137 -6.05 18.44 -4.44
CA ALA A 137 -7.32 18.24 -5.13
C ALA A 137 -7.37 18.98 -6.48
N GLU A 138 -6.95 20.23 -6.52
CA GLU A 138 -6.96 21.05 -7.75
C GLU A 138 -5.97 20.55 -8.79
N GLU A 139 -4.76 20.17 -8.37
CA GLU A 139 -3.76 19.60 -9.26
C GLU A 139 -4.22 18.25 -9.82
N SER A 140 -4.69 17.35 -8.96
CA SER A 140 -5.17 16.02 -9.36
C SER A 140 -6.37 16.12 -10.30
N ARG A 141 -7.30 17.04 -10.03
CA ARG A 141 -8.44 17.33 -10.92
C ARG A 141 -7.96 17.80 -12.28
N ARG A 142 -7.01 18.74 -12.34
CA ARG A 142 -6.49 19.28 -13.61
C ARG A 142 -5.89 18.16 -14.46
N VAL A 143 -5.05 17.33 -13.86
CA VAL A 143 -4.41 16.19 -14.54
C VAL A 143 -5.45 15.14 -14.96
N ALA A 144 -6.40 14.80 -14.10
CA ALA A 144 -7.48 13.86 -14.42
C ALA A 144 -8.30 14.33 -15.63
N MET A 145 -8.70 15.61 -15.64
CA MET A 145 -9.47 16.17 -16.74
C MET A 145 -8.69 16.15 -18.05
N ASP A 146 -7.43 16.56 -18.03
CA ASP A 146 -6.53 16.53 -19.18
C ASP A 146 -6.37 15.09 -19.74
N GLU A 147 -6.17 14.10 -18.87
CA GLU A 147 -6.13 12.68 -19.28
C GLU A 147 -7.45 12.20 -19.88
N MET A 148 -8.60 12.53 -19.27
CA MET A 148 -9.92 12.16 -19.78
C MET A 148 -10.22 12.81 -21.13
N PHE A 149 -9.87 14.09 -21.33
CA PHE A 149 -10.02 14.77 -22.62
C PHE A 149 -9.14 14.14 -23.69
N ARG A 150 -7.86 13.86 -23.39
CA ARG A 150 -6.96 13.17 -24.33
C ARG A 150 -7.50 11.79 -24.70
N ALA A 151 -7.94 11.00 -23.73
CA ALA A 151 -8.53 9.69 -23.98
C ALA A 151 -9.76 9.80 -24.90
N ARG A 152 -10.64 10.78 -24.64
CA ARG A 152 -11.81 11.02 -25.49
C ARG A 152 -11.44 11.42 -26.92
N MET A 153 -10.46 12.30 -27.10
CA MET A 153 -9.99 12.70 -28.44
C MET A 153 -9.40 11.51 -29.21
N LEU A 154 -8.58 10.68 -28.57
CA LEU A 154 -8.03 9.47 -29.17
C LEU A 154 -9.11 8.46 -29.58
N THR A 155 -10.17 8.31 -28.77
CA THR A 155 -11.32 7.45 -29.14
C THR A 155 -12.19 8.01 -30.25
N THR A 156 -12.03 9.28 -30.65
CA THR A 156 -12.84 9.85 -31.74
C THR A 156 -12.23 9.56 -33.12
N ASP A 157 -10.94 9.20 -33.17
CA ASP A 157 -10.24 8.78 -34.39
C ASP A 157 -10.34 7.29 -34.71
N THR A 158 -11.05 6.50 -33.88
CA THR A 158 -11.38 5.12 -34.26
C THR A 158 -12.43 5.16 -35.35
N ARG A 159 -12.00 4.87 -36.59
CA ARG A 159 -12.85 4.34 -37.67
C ARG A 159 -13.87 3.37 -37.08
N PRO A 160 -15.13 3.32 -37.57
CA PRO A 160 -16.08 2.34 -37.08
C PRO A 160 -15.43 0.95 -37.19
N TYR A 161 -15.23 0.35 -36.02
CA TYR A 161 -14.78 -1.03 -35.87
C TYR A 161 -15.67 -1.90 -36.77
N GLY A 162 -15.06 -2.69 -37.65
CA GLY A 162 -15.82 -3.71 -38.39
C GLY A 162 -16.40 -4.72 -37.41
N ASP A 163 -17.58 -5.28 -37.71
CA ASP A 163 -18.28 -6.26 -36.88
C ASP A 163 -17.35 -7.37 -36.34
N ASP A 164 -16.37 -7.78 -37.14
CA ASP A 164 -15.42 -8.86 -36.84
C ASP A 164 -14.62 -8.65 -35.53
N GLU A 165 -14.20 -7.41 -35.21
CA GLU A 165 -13.44 -7.13 -33.97
C GLU A 165 -14.33 -7.03 -32.72
N GLN A 166 -15.64 -6.79 -32.88
CA GLN A 166 -16.57 -6.80 -31.75
C GLN A 166 -16.90 -8.24 -31.33
N ASP A 167 -17.06 -9.13 -32.32
CA ASP A 167 -17.29 -10.55 -32.08
C ASP A 167 -16.10 -11.19 -31.33
N GLU A 168 -14.86 -10.88 -31.73
CA GLU A 168 -13.65 -11.36 -31.05
C GLU A 168 -13.57 -10.90 -29.58
N ARG A 169 -13.94 -9.64 -29.29
CA ARG A 169 -13.94 -9.12 -27.91
C ARG A 169 -15.03 -9.75 -27.06
N ASP A 170 -16.18 -10.05 -27.64
CA ASP A 170 -17.29 -10.66 -26.93
C ASP A 170 -17.04 -12.15 -26.68
N GLU A 171 -16.33 -12.82 -27.59
CA GLU A 171 -15.80 -14.16 -27.38
C GLU A 171 -14.75 -14.16 -26.26
N GLN A 172 -13.79 -13.24 -26.29
CA GLN A 172 -12.76 -13.12 -25.25
C GLN A 172 -13.38 -12.83 -23.87
N ARG A 173 -14.40 -11.95 -23.80
CA ARG A 173 -15.14 -11.69 -22.55
C ARG A 173 -15.90 -12.92 -22.05
N ARG A 174 -16.50 -13.70 -22.96
CA ARG A 174 -17.17 -14.96 -22.60
C ARG A 174 -16.19 -16.00 -22.10
N GLU A 175 -15.00 -16.09 -22.68
CA GLU A 175 -13.95 -17.01 -22.25
C GLU A 175 -13.44 -16.67 -20.85
N LEU A 176 -13.09 -15.41 -20.61
CA LEU A 176 -12.69 -14.92 -19.29
C LEU A 176 -13.78 -15.13 -18.23
N GLY A 177 -15.05 -14.95 -18.59
CA GLY A 177 -16.17 -15.23 -17.68
C GLY A 177 -16.24 -16.69 -17.24
N LYS A 178 -15.99 -17.64 -18.15
CA LYS A 178 -15.96 -19.08 -17.82
C LYS A 178 -14.77 -19.42 -16.93
N GLU A 179 -13.60 -18.87 -17.22
CA GLU A 179 -12.40 -19.08 -16.41
C GLU A 179 -12.60 -18.55 -14.98
N LEU A 180 -13.24 -17.38 -14.83
CA LEU A 180 -13.58 -16.81 -13.54
C LEU A 180 -14.54 -17.70 -12.74
N GLU A 181 -15.58 -18.25 -13.40
CA GLU A 181 -16.51 -19.18 -12.77
C GLU A 181 -15.82 -20.46 -12.28
N ASP A 182 -14.91 -21.02 -13.09
CA ASP A 182 -14.16 -22.21 -12.71
C ASP A 182 -13.25 -21.96 -11.51
N LEU A 183 -12.59 -20.80 -11.48
CA LEU A 183 -11.74 -20.40 -10.36
C LEU A 183 -12.55 -20.23 -9.05
N VAL A 184 -13.75 -19.65 -9.14
CA VAL A 184 -14.67 -19.53 -7.99
C VAL A 184 -15.11 -20.92 -7.50
N ARG A 185 -15.45 -21.84 -8.41
CA ARG A 185 -15.83 -23.21 -8.03
C ARG A 185 -14.68 -23.96 -7.35
N GLU A 186 -13.45 -23.74 -7.81
CA GLU A 186 -12.26 -24.32 -7.20
C GLU A 186 -12.06 -23.80 -5.77
N HIS A 187 -12.10 -22.47 -5.58
CA HIS A 187 -12.01 -21.84 -4.27
C HIS A 187 -13.04 -22.41 -3.28
N ASP A 188 -14.32 -22.47 -3.68
CA ASP A 188 -15.38 -23.02 -2.85
C ASP A 188 -15.16 -24.51 -2.52
N ALA A 189 -14.58 -25.28 -3.44
CA ALA A 189 -14.25 -26.68 -3.20
C ALA A 189 -13.11 -26.83 -2.19
N GLU A 190 -12.12 -25.94 -2.23
CA GLU A 190 -11.03 -25.89 -1.26
C GLU A 190 -11.51 -25.53 0.14
N GLU A 191 -12.39 -24.53 0.28
CA GLU A 191 -13.01 -24.19 1.56
C GLU A 191 -13.78 -25.37 2.14
N ARG A 192 -14.63 -26.02 1.34
CA ARG A 192 -15.35 -27.23 1.78
C ARG A 192 -14.42 -28.37 2.18
N ARG A 193 -13.26 -28.52 1.52
CA ARG A 193 -12.23 -29.50 1.91
C ARG A 193 -11.55 -29.13 3.23
N ALA A 194 -11.30 -27.84 3.47
CA ALA A 194 -10.73 -27.32 4.71
C ALA A 194 -11.69 -27.56 5.89
N GLU A 195 -12.97 -27.21 5.73
CA GLU A 195 -14.01 -27.44 6.74
C GLU A 195 -14.16 -28.93 7.10
N ARG A 196 -14.16 -29.82 6.10
CA ARG A 196 -14.22 -31.27 6.33
C ARG A 196 -13.02 -31.77 7.13
N LYS A 197 -11.81 -31.27 6.82
CA LYS A 197 -10.60 -31.62 7.57
C LYS A 197 -10.69 -31.12 9.02
N GLU A 198 -11.23 -29.91 9.23
CA GLU A 198 -11.42 -29.34 10.56
C GLU A 198 -12.45 -30.12 11.38
N ARG A 199 -13.62 -30.41 10.82
CA ARG A 199 -14.64 -31.27 11.45
C ARG A 199 -14.08 -32.63 11.82
N ARG A 200 -13.28 -33.24 10.93
CA ARG A 200 -12.64 -34.53 11.21
C ARG A 200 -11.62 -34.42 12.35
N ARG A 201 -10.85 -33.33 12.43
CA ARG A 201 -9.92 -33.05 13.53
C ARG A 201 -10.64 -32.78 14.85
N GLU A 202 -11.80 -32.13 14.82
CA GLU A 202 -12.63 -31.88 16.00
C GLU A 202 -13.26 -33.18 16.53
N VAL A 203 -13.83 -34.00 15.65
CA VAL A 203 -14.34 -35.33 15.98
C VAL A 203 -13.24 -36.21 16.58
N TRP A 204 -12.04 -36.20 15.99
CA TRP A 204 -10.89 -36.94 16.50
C TRP A 204 -10.40 -36.42 17.87
N ARG A 205 -10.43 -35.09 18.09
CA ARG A 205 -10.15 -34.46 19.40
C ARG A 205 -11.19 -34.84 20.46
N ARG A 206 -12.46 -35.01 20.08
CA ARG A 206 -13.55 -35.40 20.99
C ARG A 206 -13.52 -36.89 21.35
N LEU A 207 -13.10 -37.74 20.41
CA LEU A 207 -13.00 -39.20 20.59
C LEU A 207 -11.74 -39.66 21.32
N MET A 208 -10.72 -38.81 21.44
CA MET A 208 -9.52 -39.10 22.25
C MET A 208 -9.52 -38.28 23.54
N PRO A 209 -9.96 -38.85 24.67
CA PRO A 209 -9.71 -38.23 25.97
C PRO A 209 -8.19 -38.25 26.18
N LYS A 210 -7.62 -37.08 26.51
CA LYS A 210 -6.23 -36.96 26.95
C LYS A 210 -6.01 -37.96 28.08
N ARG A 211 -5.23 -39.01 27.83
CA ARG A 211 -4.72 -39.87 28.91
C ARG A 211 -3.84 -38.99 29.79
N GLY A 212 -4.37 -38.64 30.96
CA GLY A 212 -3.62 -37.91 31.98
C GLY A 212 -2.39 -38.70 32.40
N ARG A 213 -1.26 -38.00 32.47
CA ARG A 213 -0.15 -38.24 33.40
C ARG A 213 0.34 -36.89 33.87
#